data_AF-A0A1I7XCR3-F1
#
_entry.id   AF-A0A1I7XCR3-F1
#
_cell.length_a   1.000
_cell.length_b   1.000
_cell.length_c   1.000
_cell.angle_alpha   90.00
_cell.angle_beta   90.00
_cell.angle_gamma   90.00
#
_symmetry.space_group_name_H-M   'P 1'
#
loop_
_entity.id
_entity.type
_entity.pdbx_description
1 polymer ?
#
loop_
_entity_poly.entity_id
_entity_poly.type
_entity_poly.pdbx_seq_one_letter_code
_entity_poly.pdbx_strand_id
1 'polypeptide(L)'
;MALNWLLLIAKGCPLFQALVSVTKSSKTMLSCTFIDSPITKCLVYITSGVLLNAAAARNSSIDQYVSFLPFLLSTQLWARSANIPAALSVLEVYLKICPEVVLRQHGELVMQHYVRLVGSKSLDQYGFQLAGSILPVIEMVNGVESPLGVLLNNMFRRVQFSKTPKFMKQFIVFLCRFAIIRGADILAKSIEAIQPGMFRMVVEKVVCNELSSLQNMTTIEDKRIIAIGISNVLANATNFIAEQYGSLAIGCAQLIEAPSVSERPVLSPEEEQAAMYNAEGEFINPYCRLSYAPRADPIVPEISNYKGYLAQAVLQRGPAVNSAVLSCIPAELQQHLNAYLTA
;
A
#
# COMPACT_ATOMS: atom_id res chain seq x y z
N MET A 1 3.78 24.94 11.39
CA MET A 1 3.83 24.04 12.56
C MET A 1 4.87 22.92 12.43
N ALA A 2 4.99 22.21 11.31
CA ALA A 2 6.00 21.14 11.12
C ALA A 2 7.48 21.60 11.30
N LEU A 3 7.80 22.85 10.95
CA LEU A 3 9.14 23.43 11.14
C LEU A 3 9.51 23.58 12.64
N ASN A 4 8.54 23.88 13.51
CA ASN A 4 8.79 24.07 14.95
C ASN A 4 9.07 22.74 15.68
N TRP A 5 8.54 21.62 15.17
CA TRP A 5 8.83 20.29 15.71
C TRP A 5 10.23 19.80 15.35
N LEU A 6 10.70 20.09 14.14
CA LEU A 6 12.10 19.87 13.73
C LEU A 6 13.08 20.73 14.54
N LEU A 7 12.68 21.94 14.95
CA LEU A 7 13.45 22.84 15.82
C LEU A 7 13.55 22.33 17.27
N LEU A 8 12.56 21.59 17.76
CA LEU A 8 12.50 21.10 19.15
C LEU A 8 13.29 19.81 19.39
N ILE A 9 13.41 18.95 18.37
CA ILE A 9 14.25 17.74 18.41
C ILE A 9 15.76 18.10 18.35
N ALA A 10 16.10 19.37 18.07
CA ALA A 10 17.41 19.76 17.58
C ALA A 10 18.09 20.91 18.36
N LYS A 11 18.17 20.82 19.69
CA LYS A 11 19.14 21.64 20.45
C LYS A 11 20.34 20.80 20.87
N GLY A 12 21.41 20.89 20.09
CA GLY A 12 22.75 20.43 20.48
C GLY A 12 23.46 19.48 19.52
N CYS A 13 22.82 19.03 18.44
CA CYS A 13 23.42 18.04 17.54
C CYS A 13 24.10 18.69 16.32
N PRO A 14 25.37 18.36 16.00
CA PRO A 14 26.07 18.83 14.79
C PRO A 14 25.31 18.54 13.48
N LEU A 15 24.46 17.50 13.48
CA LEU A 15 23.53 17.16 12.39
C LEU A 15 22.54 18.28 12.05
N PHE A 16 22.17 19.12 13.03
CA PHE A 16 21.29 20.27 12.81
C PHE A 16 21.96 21.38 12.00
N GLN A 17 23.26 21.63 12.18
CA GLN A 17 23.98 22.62 11.37
C GLN A 17 24.08 22.19 9.91
N ALA A 18 24.23 20.88 9.64
CA ALA A 18 24.20 20.33 8.29
C ALA A 18 22.79 20.46 7.66
N LEU A 19 21.74 20.08 8.38
CA LEU A 19 20.33 20.23 7.96
C LEU A 19 19.92 21.70 7.71
N VAL A 20 20.36 22.62 8.58
CA VAL A 20 20.13 24.07 8.43
C VAL A 20 20.94 24.65 7.27
N SER A 21 22.14 24.13 7.00
CA SER A 21 22.93 24.56 5.84
C SER A 21 22.28 24.13 4.51
N VAL A 22 21.71 22.93 4.45
CA VAL A 22 20.99 22.41 3.27
C VAL A 22 19.66 23.14 3.05
N THR A 23 18.98 23.56 4.12
CA THR A 23 17.71 24.29 4.03
C THR A 23 17.87 25.80 3.80
N LYS A 24 19.00 26.40 4.20
CA LYS A 24 19.29 27.83 3.95
C LYS A 24 20.06 28.10 2.66
N SER A 25 20.80 27.11 2.15
CA SER A 25 21.56 27.26 0.91
C SER A 25 20.72 26.78 -0.26
N SER A 26 20.19 27.72 -1.05
CA SER A 26 19.60 27.50 -2.38
C SER A 26 20.64 26.99 -3.42
N LYS A 27 21.65 26.24 -2.97
CA LYS A 27 22.66 25.60 -3.82
C LYS A 27 22.33 24.13 -3.91
N THR A 28 22.12 23.69 -5.14
CA THR A 28 22.05 22.30 -5.63
C THR A 28 22.51 21.25 -4.61
N MET A 29 21.57 20.38 -4.20
CA MET A 29 21.79 19.20 -3.34
C MET A 29 22.97 18.30 -3.80
N LEU A 30 23.41 18.45 -5.05
CA LEU A 30 24.54 17.75 -5.68
C LEU A 30 25.92 18.06 -5.06
N SER A 31 26.11 19.16 -4.31
CA SER A 31 27.44 19.57 -3.82
C SER A 31 27.76 19.15 -2.38
N CYS A 32 26.89 18.40 -1.70
CA CYS A 32 27.18 17.93 -0.35
C CYS A 32 28.03 16.66 -0.41
N THR A 33 29.30 16.75 0.00
CA THR A 33 30.14 15.58 0.27
C THR A 33 29.49 14.75 1.38
N PHE A 34 28.90 13.62 1.01
CA PHE A 34 28.19 12.73 1.91
C PHE A 34 29.18 12.04 2.83
N ILE A 35 29.18 12.39 4.11
CA ILE A 35 29.84 11.60 5.16
C ILE A 35 29.19 10.22 5.14
N ASP A 36 30.01 9.18 5.04
CA ASP A 36 29.62 7.80 4.71
C ASP A 36 28.83 7.05 5.81
N SER A 37 28.15 7.79 6.68
CA SER A 37 27.29 7.24 7.71
C SER A 37 25.89 6.91 7.14
N PRO A 38 25.36 5.70 7.38
CA PRO A 38 23.99 5.31 7.02
C PRO A 38 22.92 6.28 7.53
N ILE A 39 23.16 6.93 8.67
CA ILE A 39 22.24 7.86 9.33
C ILE A 39 22.12 9.18 8.54
N THR A 40 23.23 9.68 8.00
CA THR A 40 23.26 10.93 7.20
C THR A 40 22.47 10.74 5.90
N LYS A 41 22.58 9.58 5.27
CA LYS A 41 21.83 9.23 4.05
C LYS A 41 20.32 9.18 4.32
N CYS A 42 19.88 8.49 5.38
CA CYS A 42 18.46 8.43 5.80
C CYS A 42 17.85 9.80 6.12
N LEU A 43 18.58 10.69 6.80
CA LEU A 43 18.11 12.04 7.12
C LEU A 43 17.92 12.90 5.86
N VAL A 44 18.80 12.78 4.86
CA VAL A 44 18.64 13.50 3.58
C VAL A 44 17.41 13.00 2.80
N TYR A 45 17.11 11.70 2.84
CA TYR A 45 15.90 11.15 2.19
C TYR A 45 14.63 11.72 2.82
N ILE A 46 14.48 11.56 4.14
CA ILE A 46 13.26 12.00 4.84
C ILE A 46 13.05 13.51 4.70
N THR A 47 14.15 14.29 4.76
CA THR A 47 14.07 15.74 4.59
C THR A 47 13.69 16.14 3.17
N SER A 48 14.17 15.45 2.13
CA SER A 48 13.80 15.76 0.75
C SER A 48 12.30 15.50 0.49
N GLY A 49 11.75 14.39 0.99
CA GLY A 49 10.31 14.10 0.88
C GLY A 49 9.45 15.12 1.62
N VAL A 50 9.83 15.49 2.86
CA VAL A 50 9.11 16.51 3.64
C VAL A 50 9.19 17.88 2.98
N LEU A 51 10.36 18.26 2.46
CA LEU A 51 10.56 19.55 1.78
C LEU A 51 9.80 19.62 0.45
N LEU A 52 9.78 18.53 -0.32
CA LEU A 52 8.98 18.44 -1.55
C LEU A 52 7.49 18.62 -1.24
N ASN A 53 6.96 17.92 -0.24
CA ASN A 53 5.56 18.06 0.16
C ASN A 53 5.24 19.50 0.64
N ALA A 54 6.16 20.11 1.40
CA ALA A 54 6.01 21.50 1.83
C ALA A 54 6.10 22.51 0.67
N ALA A 55 6.96 22.26 -0.33
CA ALA A 55 7.09 23.10 -1.51
C ALA A 55 5.83 23.01 -2.40
N ALA A 56 5.31 21.80 -2.61
CA ALA A 56 4.08 21.56 -3.34
C ALA A 56 2.88 22.23 -2.65
N ALA A 57 2.75 22.09 -1.33
CA ALA A 57 1.70 22.76 -0.55
C ALA A 57 1.77 24.29 -0.62
N ARG A 58 2.92 24.86 -1.00
CA ARG A 58 3.14 26.31 -1.17
C ARG A 58 3.17 26.74 -2.64
N ASN A 59 2.83 25.85 -3.59
CA ASN A 59 2.96 26.10 -5.04
C ASN A 59 4.34 26.66 -5.43
N SER A 60 5.40 26.22 -4.73
CA SER A 60 6.78 26.63 -5.00
C SER A 60 7.44 25.68 -6.01
N SER A 61 8.49 26.12 -6.72
CA SER A 61 9.20 25.27 -7.67
C SER A 61 9.73 24.00 -6.99
N ILE A 62 9.55 22.86 -7.66
CA ILE A 62 10.00 21.54 -7.22
C ILE A 62 11.25 21.04 -7.96
N ASP A 63 11.79 21.84 -8.89
CA ASP A 63 12.84 21.41 -9.85
C ASP A 63 14.11 20.92 -9.15
N GLN A 64 14.49 21.59 -8.05
CA GLN A 64 15.63 21.20 -7.24
C GLN A 64 15.47 19.81 -6.61
N TYR A 65 14.24 19.39 -6.31
CA TYR A 65 13.95 18.06 -5.77
C TYR A 65 13.94 17.02 -6.90
N VAL A 66 13.38 17.34 -8.07
CA VAL A 66 13.41 16.47 -9.25
C VAL A 66 14.84 16.03 -9.61
N SER A 67 15.83 16.92 -9.46
CA SER A 67 17.24 16.58 -9.71
C SER A 67 17.80 15.44 -8.84
N PHE A 68 17.14 15.12 -7.73
CA PHE A 68 17.51 14.03 -6.82
C PHE A 68 16.97 12.66 -7.25
N LEU A 69 15.94 12.61 -8.11
CA LEU A 69 15.27 11.37 -8.52
C LEU A 69 16.23 10.30 -9.07
N PRO A 70 17.21 10.61 -9.95
CA PRO A 70 18.14 9.59 -10.47
C PRO A 70 18.95 8.91 -9.36
N PHE A 71 19.35 9.66 -8.32
CA PHE A 71 20.04 9.10 -7.17
C PHE A 71 19.10 8.27 -6.30
N LEU A 72 17.89 8.78 -6.01
CA LEU A 72 16.86 8.08 -5.25
C LEU A 72 16.50 6.74 -5.87
N LEU A 73 16.45 6.63 -7.20
CA LEU A 73 16.07 5.41 -7.91
C LEU A 73 17.26 4.49 -8.22
N SER A 74 18.49 4.90 -7.89
CA SER A 74 19.69 4.13 -8.21
C SER A 74 19.68 2.73 -7.59
N THR A 75 20.14 1.74 -8.36
CA THR A 75 20.22 0.34 -7.92
C THR A 75 21.04 0.19 -6.64
N GLN A 76 22.12 0.97 -6.50
CA GLN A 76 22.98 0.94 -5.31
C GLN A 76 22.23 1.34 -4.04
N LEU A 77 21.34 2.33 -4.12
CA LEU A 77 20.57 2.77 -2.96
C LEU A 77 19.61 1.68 -2.50
N TRP A 78 18.88 1.09 -3.45
CA TRP A 78 17.84 0.08 -3.21
C TRP A 78 18.40 -1.32 -2.94
N ALA A 79 19.68 -1.57 -3.20
CA ALA A 79 20.35 -2.82 -2.89
C ALA A 79 20.40 -3.11 -1.38
N ARG A 80 20.50 -2.07 -0.54
CA ARG A 80 20.53 -2.21 0.93
C ARG A 80 19.12 -2.19 1.50
N SER A 81 18.70 -3.29 2.12
CA SER A 81 17.35 -3.44 2.69
C SER A 81 16.98 -2.35 3.70
N ALA A 82 17.94 -1.89 4.51
CA ALA A 82 17.76 -0.83 5.50
C ALA A 82 17.39 0.54 4.89
N ASN A 83 17.73 0.79 3.61
CA ASN A 83 17.41 2.05 2.94
C ASN A 83 16.00 2.05 2.35
N ILE A 84 15.43 0.88 2.06
CA ILE A 84 14.17 0.72 1.32
C ILE A 84 13.01 1.49 1.97
N PRO A 85 12.77 1.43 3.29
CA PRO A 85 11.64 2.14 3.90
C PRO A 85 11.71 3.65 3.68
N ALA A 86 12.89 4.23 3.84
CA ALA A 86 13.11 5.66 3.66
C ALA A 86 13.03 6.06 2.18
N ALA A 87 13.67 5.31 1.29
CA ALA A 87 13.63 5.58 -0.15
C ALA A 87 12.20 5.49 -0.69
N LEU A 88 11.44 4.48 -0.25
CA LEU A 88 10.05 4.30 -0.63
C LEU A 88 9.17 5.44 -0.12
N SER A 89 9.28 5.82 1.17
CA SER A 89 8.50 6.93 1.74
C SER A 89 8.68 8.24 0.95
N VAL A 90 9.88 8.49 0.44
CA VAL A 90 10.17 9.66 -0.41
C VAL A 90 9.59 9.47 -1.81
N LEU A 91 9.79 8.31 -2.42
CA LEU A 91 9.26 8.00 -3.75
C LEU A 91 7.73 8.11 -3.81
N GLU A 92 7.02 7.71 -2.75
CA GLU A 92 5.57 7.88 -2.65
C GLU A 92 5.14 9.35 -2.71
N VAL A 93 5.93 10.24 -2.09
CA VAL A 93 5.68 11.68 -2.17
C VAL A 93 5.90 12.20 -3.59
N TYR A 94 6.94 11.74 -4.29
CA TYR A 94 7.14 12.08 -5.70
C TYR A 94 6.01 11.55 -6.59
N LEU A 95 5.57 10.30 -6.40
CA LEU A 95 4.45 9.71 -7.14
C LEU A 95 3.13 10.44 -6.86
N LYS A 96 2.97 11.05 -5.68
CA LYS A 96 1.80 11.86 -5.34
C LYS A 96 1.84 13.26 -5.98
N ILE A 97 3.02 13.87 -6.07
CA ILE A 97 3.17 15.30 -6.45
C ILE A 97 3.49 15.48 -7.93
N CYS A 98 4.35 14.63 -8.50
CA CYS A 98 4.81 14.71 -9.90
C CYS A 98 4.99 13.32 -10.52
N PRO A 99 3.93 12.49 -10.57
CA PRO A 99 3.99 11.13 -11.10
C PRO A 99 4.50 11.07 -12.55
N GLU A 100 4.19 12.07 -13.36
CA GLU A 100 4.62 12.16 -14.76
C GLU A 100 6.15 12.26 -14.89
N VAL A 101 6.81 13.00 -14.00
CA VAL A 101 8.26 13.15 -14.01
C VAL A 101 8.91 11.82 -13.63
N VAL A 102 8.36 11.15 -12.61
CA VAL A 102 8.87 9.85 -12.15
C VAL A 102 8.67 8.76 -13.21
N LEU A 103 7.43 8.58 -13.68
CA LEU A 103 7.03 7.39 -14.41
C LEU A 103 7.31 7.46 -15.92
N ARG A 104 7.34 8.66 -16.52
CA ARG A 104 7.69 8.79 -17.95
C ARG A 104 9.19 8.63 -18.21
N GLN A 105 10.01 9.08 -17.26
CA GLN A 105 11.48 9.05 -17.41
C GLN A 105 12.10 7.81 -16.74
N HIS A 106 11.50 7.32 -15.66
CA HIS A 106 12.07 6.23 -14.86
C HIS A 106 11.09 5.06 -14.61
N GLY A 107 10.01 4.96 -15.41
CA GLY A 107 8.97 3.93 -15.25
C GLY A 107 9.52 2.51 -15.21
N GLU A 108 10.41 2.16 -16.13
CA GLU A 108 11.06 0.85 -16.16
C GLU A 108 11.80 0.54 -14.85
N LEU A 109 12.61 1.48 -14.36
CA LEU A 109 13.39 1.31 -13.13
C LEU A 109 12.50 1.19 -11.88
N VAL A 110 11.44 1.98 -11.81
CA VAL A 110 10.43 1.87 -10.74
C VAL A 110 9.75 0.50 -10.75
N MET A 111 9.40 -0.01 -11.93
CA MET A 111 8.81 -1.34 -12.08
C MET A 111 9.80 -2.45 -11.74
N GLN A 112 11.09 -2.31 -12.10
CA GLN A 112 12.14 -3.26 -11.71
C GLN A 112 12.28 -3.34 -10.18
N HIS A 113 12.24 -2.19 -9.48
CA HIS A 113 12.23 -2.17 -8.02
C HIS A 113 11.01 -2.88 -7.45
N TYR A 114 9.82 -2.61 -8.00
CA TYR A 114 8.59 -3.32 -7.61
C TYR A 114 8.74 -4.85 -7.75
N VAL A 115 9.17 -5.35 -8.92
CA VAL A 115 9.31 -6.78 -9.20
C VAL A 115 10.27 -7.44 -8.19
N ARG A 116 11.41 -6.78 -7.92
CA ARG A 116 12.38 -7.28 -6.93
C ARG A 116 11.78 -7.35 -5.52
N LEU A 117 11.07 -6.31 -5.09
CA LEU A 117 10.50 -6.25 -3.75
C LEU A 117 9.41 -7.29 -3.55
N VAL A 118 8.42 -7.34 -4.46
CA VAL A 118 7.30 -8.31 -4.37
C VAL A 118 7.79 -9.75 -4.54
N GLY A 119 8.91 -9.95 -5.26
CA GLY A 119 9.58 -11.23 -5.42
C GLY A 119 10.24 -11.77 -4.16
N SER A 120 10.61 -10.92 -3.20
CA SER A 120 11.29 -11.32 -1.94
C SER A 120 10.31 -11.51 -0.77
N LYS A 121 10.47 -12.58 0.02
CA LYS A 121 9.61 -12.83 1.21
C LYS A 121 9.86 -11.83 2.34
N SER A 122 11.07 -11.28 2.44
CA SER A 122 11.43 -10.31 3.48
C SER A 122 11.05 -8.87 3.10
N LEU A 123 10.85 -8.59 1.81
CA LEU A 123 10.62 -7.24 1.30
C LEU A 123 9.24 -7.03 0.65
N ASP A 124 8.42 -8.08 0.52
CA ASP A 124 7.11 -8.03 -0.14
C ASP A 124 6.19 -6.92 0.40
N GLN A 125 6.26 -6.60 1.69
CA GLN A 125 5.54 -5.47 2.29
C GLN A 125 5.84 -4.13 1.61
N TYR A 126 7.10 -3.88 1.25
CA TYR A 126 7.50 -2.69 0.53
C TYR A 126 7.11 -2.78 -0.95
N GLY A 127 7.04 -3.99 -1.51
CA GLY A 127 6.53 -4.24 -2.85
C GLY A 127 5.04 -3.87 -2.97
N PHE A 128 4.22 -4.27 -2.01
CA PHE A 128 2.80 -3.90 -1.96
C PHE A 128 2.59 -2.41 -1.68
N GLN A 129 3.41 -1.80 -0.82
CA GLN A 129 3.38 -0.36 -0.59
C GLN A 129 3.70 0.41 -1.89
N LEU A 130 4.77 0.03 -2.60
CA LEU A 130 5.11 0.64 -3.89
C LEU A 130 4.02 0.41 -4.95
N ALA A 131 3.47 -0.81 -5.05
CA ALA A 131 2.37 -1.10 -5.96
C ALA A 131 1.14 -0.22 -5.67
N GLY A 132 0.81 -0.03 -4.38
CA GLY A 132 -0.29 0.85 -3.96
C GLY A 132 -0.10 2.31 -4.37
N SER A 133 1.15 2.78 -4.41
CA SER A 133 1.49 4.15 -4.80
C SER A 133 1.61 4.34 -6.32
N ILE A 134 1.93 3.29 -7.08
CA ILE A 134 1.93 3.32 -8.55
C ILE A 134 0.50 3.16 -9.10
N LEU A 135 -0.34 2.34 -8.47
CA LEU A 135 -1.66 1.94 -8.98
C LEU A 135 -2.54 3.10 -9.49
N PRO A 136 -2.66 4.27 -8.81
CA PRO A 136 -3.47 5.39 -9.30
C PRO A 136 -2.95 6.01 -10.61
N VAL A 137 -1.64 5.85 -10.90
CA VAL A 137 -0.91 6.53 -11.97
C VAL A 137 -0.21 5.54 -12.93
N ILE A 138 -0.65 4.27 -12.92
CA ILE A 138 0.00 3.16 -13.62
C ILE A 138 0.11 3.38 -15.14
N GLU A 139 -0.81 4.13 -15.75
CA GLU A 139 -0.78 4.47 -17.19
C GLU A 139 0.38 5.38 -17.57
N MET A 140 0.98 6.08 -16.60
CA MET A 140 2.10 6.98 -16.85
C MET A 140 3.44 6.23 -16.95
N VAL A 141 3.47 4.94 -16.61
CA VAL A 141 4.67 4.12 -16.71
C VAL A 141 5.08 3.97 -18.17
N ASN A 142 6.25 4.51 -18.50
CA ASN A 142 6.88 4.37 -19.80
C ASN A 142 7.97 3.29 -19.78
N GLY A 143 8.21 2.66 -20.92
CA GLY A 143 9.25 1.64 -21.11
C GLY A 143 8.90 0.24 -20.59
N VAL A 144 7.66 0.00 -20.14
CA VAL A 144 7.19 -1.31 -19.69
C VAL A 144 5.91 -1.67 -20.43
N GLU A 145 5.91 -2.82 -21.08
CA GLU A 145 4.70 -3.36 -21.71
C GLU A 145 3.73 -3.85 -20.62
N SER A 146 2.47 -3.43 -20.72
CA SER A 146 1.40 -3.76 -19.77
C SER A 146 1.83 -3.63 -18.29
N PRO A 147 2.16 -2.43 -17.80
CA PRO A 147 2.62 -2.23 -16.42
C PRO A 147 1.66 -2.83 -15.37
N LEU A 148 0.35 -2.74 -15.63
CA LEU A 148 -0.69 -3.33 -14.81
C LEU A 148 -0.63 -4.87 -14.80
N GLY A 149 -0.39 -5.48 -15.97
CA GLY A 149 -0.15 -6.92 -16.09
C GLY A 149 1.11 -7.35 -15.33
N VAL A 150 2.18 -6.55 -15.38
CA VAL A 150 3.40 -6.80 -14.59
C VAL A 150 3.11 -6.77 -13.08
N LEU A 151 2.30 -5.82 -12.59
CA LEU A 151 1.88 -5.81 -11.19
C LEU A 151 1.19 -7.14 -10.82
N LEU A 152 0.11 -7.48 -11.53
CA LEU A 152 -0.74 -8.62 -11.20
C LEU A 152 0.00 -9.96 -11.38
N ASN A 153 0.71 -10.17 -12.50
CA ASN A 153 1.39 -11.43 -12.80
C ASN A 153 2.46 -11.78 -11.76
N ASN A 154 3.21 -10.79 -11.27
CA ASN A 154 4.21 -11.04 -10.22
C ASN A 154 3.55 -11.43 -8.89
N MET A 155 2.40 -10.83 -8.56
CA MET A 155 1.64 -11.23 -7.37
C MET A 155 1.05 -12.63 -7.53
N PHE A 156 0.43 -12.95 -8.66
CA PHE A 156 -0.14 -14.28 -8.92
C PHE A 156 0.93 -15.38 -8.93
N ARG A 157 2.11 -15.10 -9.47
CA ARG A 157 3.26 -16.02 -9.40
C ARG A 157 3.64 -16.33 -7.95
N ARG A 158 3.67 -15.31 -7.08
CA ARG A 158 3.89 -15.52 -5.63
C ARG A 158 2.75 -16.31 -4.99
N VAL A 159 1.48 -16.04 -5.31
CA VAL A 159 0.33 -16.83 -4.84
C VAL A 159 0.49 -18.32 -5.18
N GLN A 160 0.94 -18.61 -6.40
CA GLN A 160 1.07 -19.98 -6.91
C GLN A 160 2.27 -20.73 -6.33
N PHE A 161 3.44 -20.10 -6.25
CA PHE A 161 4.69 -20.83 -5.99
C PHE A 161 5.33 -20.56 -4.62
N SER A 162 5.01 -19.45 -3.96
CA SER A 162 5.73 -19.03 -2.74
C SER A 162 4.91 -18.14 -1.81
N LYS A 163 3.62 -18.45 -1.69
CA LYS A 163 2.73 -17.70 -0.80
C LYS A 163 3.11 -17.88 0.66
N THR A 164 2.91 -16.82 1.44
CA THR A 164 3.03 -16.81 2.90
C THR A 164 1.78 -16.15 3.48
N PRO A 165 1.41 -16.39 4.75
CA PRO A 165 0.24 -15.74 5.35
C PRO A 165 0.32 -14.20 5.27
N LYS A 166 1.50 -13.62 5.52
CA LYS A 166 1.76 -12.18 5.37
C LYS A 166 1.51 -11.69 3.94
N PHE A 167 2.02 -12.44 2.95
CA PHE A 167 1.83 -12.11 1.54
C PHE A 167 0.35 -12.17 1.15
N MET A 168 -0.37 -13.23 1.55
CA MET A 168 -1.80 -13.40 1.23
C MET A 168 -2.64 -12.26 1.82
N LYS A 169 -2.35 -11.83 3.05
CA LYS A 169 -2.98 -10.64 3.63
C LYS A 169 -2.80 -9.41 2.73
N GLN A 170 -1.55 -9.10 2.38
CA GLN A 170 -1.24 -7.91 1.59
C GLN A 170 -1.80 -8.01 0.17
N PHE A 171 -1.81 -9.20 -0.41
CA PHE A 171 -2.41 -9.46 -1.72
C PHE A 171 -3.90 -9.15 -1.72
N ILE A 172 -4.66 -9.64 -0.74
CA ILE A 172 -6.11 -9.39 -0.63
C ILE A 172 -6.39 -7.91 -0.37
N VAL A 173 -5.65 -7.28 0.53
CA VAL A 173 -5.75 -5.83 0.77
C VAL A 173 -5.44 -5.05 -0.51
N PHE A 174 -4.46 -5.48 -1.32
CA PHE A 174 -4.14 -4.84 -2.60
C PHE A 174 -5.25 -5.01 -3.64
N LEU A 175 -5.83 -6.20 -3.80
CA LEU A 175 -6.98 -6.40 -4.71
C LEU A 175 -8.16 -5.51 -4.30
N CYS A 176 -8.43 -5.40 -3.00
CA CYS A 176 -9.48 -4.53 -2.47
C CYS A 176 -9.16 -3.05 -2.73
N ARG A 177 -7.91 -2.62 -2.50
CA ARG A 177 -7.43 -1.28 -2.84
C ARG A 177 -7.57 -0.99 -4.34
N PHE A 178 -7.25 -1.95 -5.20
CA PHE A 178 -7.45 -1.84 -6.65
C PHE A 178 -8.92 -1.58 -6.96
N ALA A 179 -9.83 -2.41 -6.44
CA ALA A 179 -11.27 -2.26 -6.65
C ALA A 179 -11.81 -0.90 -6.16
N ILE A 180 -11.16 -0.29 -5.16
CA ILE A 180 -11.49 1.05 -4.68
C ILE A 180 -10.96 2.15 -5.61
N ILE A 181 -9.66 2.12 -5.91
CA ILE A 181 -8.97 3.20 -6.62
C ILE A 181 -9.27 3.21 -8.12
N ARG A 182 -9.36 2.02 -8.72
CA ARG A 182 -9.50 1.83 -10.17
C ARG A 182 -10.87 1.30 -10.58
N GLY A 183 -11.66 0.83 -9.63
CA GLY A 183 -12.94 0.18 -9.90
C GLY A 183 -12.83 -1.34 -10.00
N ALA A 184 -13.87 -2.02 -9.50
CA ALA A 184 -13.91 -3.48 -9.46
C ALA A 184 -14.14 -4.11 -10.84
N ASP A 185 -14.79 -3.41 -11.76
CA ASP A 185 -14.96 -3.88 -13.14
C ASP A 185 -13.62 -3.85 -13.90
N ILE A 186 -12.79 -2.81 -13.69
CA ILE A 186 -11.43 -2.75 -14.24
C ILE A 186 -10.57 -3.84 -13.61
N LEU A 187 -10.69 -4.07 -12.30
CA LEU A 187 -9.99 -5.19 -11.64
C LEU A 187 -10.35 -6.52 -12.30
N ALA A 188 -11.65 -6.80 -12.46
CA ALA A 188 -12.12 -8.04 -13.06
C ALA A 188 -11.59 -8.20 -14.49
N LYS A 189 -11.76 -7.17 -15.34
CA LYS A 189 -11.26 -7.18 -16.73
C LYS A 189 -9.74 -7.36 -16.81
N SER A 190 -9.00 -6.76 -15.89
CA SER A 190 -7.53 -6.87 -15.86
C SER A 190 -7.07 -8.28 -15.51
N ILE A 191 -7.78 -8.97 -14.61
CA ILE A 191 -7.49 -10.36 -14.25
C ILE A 191 -7.96 -11.31 -15.37
N GLU A 192 -9.12 -11.07 -15.96
CA GLU A 192 -9.63 -11.84 -17.10
C GLU A 192 -8.73 -11.73 -18.35
N ALA A 193 -8.05 -10.59 -18.52
CA ALA A 193 -7.07 -10.40 -19.60
C ALA A 193 -5.80 -11.26 -19.43
N ILE A 194 -5.49 -11.72 -18.21
CA ILE A 194 -4.38 -12.66 -17.97
C ILE A 194 -4.82 -14.06 -18.41
N GLN A 195 -6.00 -14.49 -17.98
CA GLN A 195 -6.59 -15.76 -18.37
C GLN A 195 -8.12 -15.69 -18.21
N PRO A 196 -8.91 -16.11 -19.23
CA PRO A 196 -10.36 -16.18 -19.12
C PRO A 196 -10.83 -17.09 -17.98
N GLY A 197 -11.79 -16.62 -17.19
CA GLY A 197 -12.32 -17.28 -15.99
C GLY A 197 -11.46 -17.12 -14.74
N MET A 198 -10.30 -16.46 -14.83
CA MET A 198 -9.37 -16.32 -13.72
C MET A 198 -9.94 -15.46 -12.60
N PHE A 199 -10.76 -14.44 -12.88
CA PHE A 199 -11.27 -13.58 -11.81
C PHE A 199 -12.19 -14.35 -10.87
N ARG A 200 -13.10 -15.15 -11.42
CA ARG A 200 -13.96 -16.03 -10.63
C ARG A 200 -13.14 -17.01 -9.79
N MET A 201 -12.15 -17.65 -10.40
CA MET A 201 -11.25 -18.59 -9.69
C MET A 201 -10.49 -17.88 -8.55
N VAL A 202 -10.00 -16.66 -8.76
CA VAL A 202 -9.32 -15.88 -7.72
C VAL A 202 -10.28 -15.55 -6.58
N VAL A 203 -11.50 -15.11 -6.87
CA VAL A 203 -12.49 -14.85 -5.81
C VAL A 203 -12.79 -16.12 -5.03
N GLU A 204 -13.08 -17.23 -5.72
CA GLU A 204 -13.46 -18.49 -5.10
C GLU A 204 -12.31 -19.13 -4.32
N LYS A 205 -11.18 -19.40 -4.98
CA LYS A 205 -10.10 -20.24 -4.45
C LYS A 205 -9.09 -19.46 -3.63
N VAL A 206 -9.02 -18.14 -3.79
CA VAL A 206 -8.06 -17.28 -3.10
C VAL A 206 -8.77 -16.39 -2.10
N VAL A 207 -9.65 -15.49 -2.53
CA VAL A 207 -10.24 -14.49 -1.62
C VAL A 207 -11.12 -15.15 -0.58
N CYS A 208 -12.14 -15.92 -0.98
CA CYS A 208 -13.06 -16.55 -0.02
C CYS A 208 -12.35 -17.50 0.95
N ASN A 209 -11.38 -18.28 0.46
CA ASN A 209 -10.64 -19.24 1.30
C ASN A 209 -9.71 -18.57 2.31
N GLU A 210 -9.12 -17.43 1.98
CA GLU A 210 -8.17 -16.75 2.86
C GLU A 210 -8.88 -15.77 3.81
N LEU A 211 -10.09 -15.28 3.51
CA LEU A 211 -10.80 -14.32 4.38
C LEU A 211 -10.94 -14.80 5.84
N SER A 212 -11.13 -16.10 6.07
CA SER A 212 -11.18 -16.67 7.41
C SER A 212 -9.81 -16.65 8.11
N SER A 213 -8.72 -16.90 7.39
CA SER A 213 -7.35 -16.87 7.92
C SER A 213 -6.89 -15.45 8.29
N LEU A 214 -7.45 -14.43 7.63
CA LEU A 214 -7.10 -13.02 7.84
C LEU A 214 -7.65 -12.39 9.13
N GLN A 215 -8.59 -13.05 9.81
CA GLN A 215 -9.28 -12.50 10.99
C GLN A 215 -8.32 -12.01 12.08
N ASN A 216 -7.24 -12.77 12.33
CA ASN A 216 -6.25 -12.48 13.37
C ASN A 216 -4.99 -11.77 12.85
N MET A 217 -5.00 -11.28 11.60
CA MET A 217 -3.84 -10.66 10.96
C MET A 217 -4.12 -9.23 10.46
N THR A 218 -5.37 -8.82 10.50
CA THR A 218 -5.85 -7.56 9.91
C THR A 218 -6.03 -6.49 10.97
N THR A 219 -5.51 -5.31 10.66
CA THR A 219 -5.77 -4.08 11.42
C THR A 219 -7.16 -3.54 11.13
N ILE A 220 -7.60 -2.52 11.86
CA ILE A 220 -8.86 -1.81 11.57
C ILE A 220 -8.82 -1.20 10.16
N GLU A 221 -7.67 -0.65 9.76
CA GLU A 221 -7.49 -0.10 8.41
C GLU A 221 -7.58 -1.18 7.33
N ASP A 222 -6.91 -2.33 7.53
CA ASP A 222 -7.00 -3.46 6.61
C ASP A 222 -8.48 -3.90 6.43
N LYS A 223 -9.23 -4.04 7.53
CA LYS A 223 -10.64 -4.44 7.48
C LYS A 223 -11.51 -3.42 6.76
N ARG A 224 -11.26 -2.12 6.98
CA ARG A 224 -11.97 -1.06 6.26
C ARG A 224 -11.71 -1.12 4.77
N ILE A 225 -10.45 -1.29 4.34
CA ILE A 225 -10.10 -1.44 2.92
C ILE A 225 -10.76 -2.68 2.32
N ILE A 226 -10.70 -3.82 3.02
CA ILE A 226 -11.30 -5.07 2.55
C ILE A 226 -12.82 -4.93 2.43
N ALA A 227 -13.48 -4.34 3.43
CA ALA A 227 -14.92 -4.12 3.41
C ALA A 227 -15.35 -3.28 2.20
N ILE A 228 -14.71 -2.12 1.97
CA ILE A 228 -15.06 -1.24 0.86
C ILE A 228 -14.71 -1.89 -0.49
N GLY A 229 -13.55 -2.55 -0.60
CA GLY A 229 -13.13 -3.21 -1.84
C GLY A 229 -14.02 -4.38 -2.23
N ILE A 230 -14.36 -5.25 -1.28
CA ILE A 230 -15.31 -6.35 -1.50
C ILE A 230 -16.71 -5.80 -1.81
N SER A 231 -17.14 -4.74 -1.14
CA SER A 231 -18.40 -4.06 -1.46
C SER A 231 -18.45 -3.60 -2.92
N ASN A 232 -17.35 -3.04 -3.44
CA ASN A 232 -17.24 -2.65 -4.84
C ASN A 232 -17.25 -3.86 -5.79
N VAL A 233 -16.62 -4.97 -5.41
CA VAL A 233 -16.66 -6.23 -6.19
C VAL A 233 -18.07 -6.80 -6.25
N LEU A 234 -18.76 -6.87 -5.11
CA LEU A 234 -20.14 -7.33 -5.03
C LEU A 234 -21.09 -6.41 -5.81
N ALA A 235 -20.89 -5.09 -5.77
CA ALA A 235 -21.77 -4.14 -6.43
C ALA A 235 -21.49 -3.98 -7.94
N ASN A 236 -20.23 -3.96 -8.36
CA ASN A 236 -19.84 -3.52 -9.71
C ASN A 236 -19.22 -4.64 -10.56
N ALA A 237 -18.85 -5.77 -9.96
CA ALA A 237 -18.35 -6.96 -10.65
C ALA A 237 -19.25 -8.19 -10.41
N THR A 238 -20.52 -7.97 -10.05
CA THR A 238 -21.52 -9.00 -9.72
C THR A 238 -21.57 -10.12 -10.76
N ASN A 239 -21.57 -9.76 -12.04
CA ASN A 239 -21.69 -10.72 -13.15
C ASN A 239 -20.47 -11.62 -13.33
N PHE A 240 -19.29 -11.21 -12.83
CA PHE A 240 -18.10 -12.06 -12.88
C PHE A 240 -18.11 -13.13 -11.78
N ILE A 241 -18.70 -12.80 -10.61
CA ILE A 241 -18.63 -13.64 -9.40
C ILE A 241 -19.86 -14.50 -9.16
N ALA A 242 -21.02 -14.18 -9.74
CA ALA A 242 -22.26 -14.99 -9.73
C ALA A 242 -22.47 -15.81 -8.42
N GLU A 243 -22.25 -17.13 -8.45
CA GLU A 243 -22.48 -18.07 -7.34
C GLU A 243 -21.61 -17.79 -6.09
N GLN A 244 -20.45 -17.13 -6.27
CA GLN A 244 -19.55 -16.76 -5.17
C GLN A 244 -20.02 -15.49 -4.43
N TYR A 245 -21.10 -14.85 -4.86
CA TYR A 245 -21.63 -13.63 -4.25
C TYR A 245 -21.92 -13.82 -2.75
N GLY A 246 -22.64 -14.90 -2.41
CA GLY A 246 -23.01 -15.21 -1.03
C GLY A 246 -21.80 -15.51 -0.15
N SER A 247 -20.89 -16.38 -0.60
CA SER A 247 -19.71 -16.76 0.17
C SER A 247 -18.76 -15.58 0.41
N LEU A 248 -18.59 -14.71 -0.60
CA LEU A 248 -17.78 -13.51 -0.48
C LEU A 248 -18.39 -12.51 0.51
N ALA A 249 -19.72 -12.32 0.49
CA ALA A 249 -20.44 -11.46 1.43
C ALA A 249 -20.34 -11.98 2.87
N ILE A 250 -20.53 -13.29 3.08
CA ILE A 250 -20.39 -13.95 4.40
C ILE A 250 -18.97 -13.78 4.93
N GLY A 251 -17.95 -14.14 4.14
CA GLY A 251 -16.55 -14.06 4.57
C GLY A 251 -16.15 -12.63 4.91
N CYS A 252 -16.62 -11.64 4.15
CA CYS A 252 -16.37 -10.24 4.45
C CYS A 252 -17.07 -9.80 5.74
N ALA A 253 -18.34 -10.16 5.95
CA ALA A 253 -19.09 -9.83 7.16
C ALA A 253 -18.44 -10.43 8.42
N GLN A 254 -17.99 -11.68 8.34
CA GLN A 254 -17.27 -12.35 9.42
C GLN A 254 -15.93 -11.67 9.72
N LEU A 255 -15.17 -11.28 8.68
CA LEU A 255 -13.87 -10.61 8.86
C LEU A 255 -14.01 -9.26 9.57
N ILE A 256 -15.01 -8.45 9.21
CA ILE A 256 -15.19 -7.11 9.80
C ILE A 256 -15.65 -7.15 11.25
N GLU A 257 -16.27 -8.24 11.69
CA GLU A 257 -16.68 -8.45 13.10
C GLU A 257 -15.61 -9.15 13.94
N ALA A 258 -14.62 -9.79 13.31
CA ALA A 258 -13.52 -10.39 14.04
C ALA A 258 -12.74 -9.33 14.84
N PRO A 259 -12.03 -9.71 15.92
CA PRO A 259 -11.11 -8.80 16.62
C PRO A 259 -10.00 -8.30 15.69
N SER A 260 -9.60 -7.03 15.82
CA SER A 260 -8.52 -6.45 15.00
C SER A 260 -7.18 -6.55 15.71
N VAL A 261 -6.12 -6.80 14.95
CA VAL A 261 -4.76 -6.70 15.48
C VAL A 261 -4.45 -5.22 15.73
N SER A 262 -3.87 -4.94 16.89
CA SER A 262 -3.35 -3.61 17.18
C SER A 262 -2.23 -3.25 16.19
N GLU A 263 -2.12 -1.98 15.79
CA GLU A 263 -1.00 -1.51 14.96
C GLU A 263 0.37 -1.75 15.61
N ARG A 264 0.40 -1.97 16.93
CA ARG A 264 1.56 -2.43 17.68
C ARG A 264 1.44 -3.92 17.96
N PRO A 265 2.38 -4.77 17.52
CA PRO A 265 2.73 -5.90 18.36
C PRO A 265 3.35 -5.31 19.65
N VAL A 266 2.78 -5.64 20.81
CA VAL A 266 3.51 -5.47 22.07
C VAL A 266 4.53 -6.59 22.06
N LEU A 267 5.70 -6.32 21.47
CA LEU A 267 6.80 -7.27 21.48
C LEU A 267 7.40 -7.29 22.88
N SER A 268 7.74 -8.47 23.38
CA SER A 268 8.61 -8.55 24.55
C SER A 268 9.98 -7.96 24.20
N PRO A 269 10.77 -7.52 25.19
CA PRO A 269 12.15 -7.07 24.95
C PRO A 269 13.00 -8.10 24.19
N GLU A 270 12.76 -9.41 24.40
CA GLU A 270 13.45 -10.45 23.65
C GLU A 270 13.00 -10.54 22.19
N GLU A 271 11.71 -10.32 21.92
CA GLU A 271 11.15 -10.30 20.56
C GLU A 271 11.58 -9.06 19.77
N GLU A 272 11.73 -7.91 20.43
CA GLU A 272 12.32 -6.71 19.81
C GLU A 272 13.79 -6.96 19.43
N GLN A 273 14.56 -7.62 20.29
CA GLN A 273 15.94 -8.01 20.01
C GLN A 273 16.03 -9.05 18.89
N ALA A 274 15.15 -10.04 18.85
CA ALA A 274 15.10 -11.03 17.78
C ALA A 274 14.75 -10.39 16.42
N ALA A 275 13.90 -9.35 16.41
CA ALA A 275 13.57 -8.59 15.20
C ALA A 275 14.74 -7.76 14.64
N MET A 276 15.83 -7.59 15.40
CA MET A 276 17.06 -6.94 14.94
C MET A 276 17.98 -7.88 14.16
N TYR A 277 17.62 -9.16 13.95
CA TYR A 277 18.43 -10.12 13.21
C TYR A 277 17.61 -10.81 12.11
N ASN A 278 18.20 -11.06 10.93
CA ASN A 278 17.56 -11.86 9.88
C ASN A 278 17.63 -13.37 10.18
N ALA A 279 17.00 -14.19 9.33
CA ALA A 279 17.01 -15.65 9.49
C ALA A 279 18.43 -16.25 9.39
N GLU A 280 19.36 -15.50 8.82
CA GLU A 280 20.78 -15.82 8.65
C GLU A 280 21.65 -15.30 9.83
N GLY A 281 21.05 -14.66 10.84
CA GLY A 281 21.74 -14.17 12.04
C GLY A 281 22.47 -12.84 11.86
N GLU A 282 22.30 -12.14 10.74
CA GLU A 282 22.88 -10.83 10.50
C GLU A 282 22.05 -9.72 11.16
N PHE A 283 22.74 -8.77 11.81
CA PHE A 283 22.12 -7.61 12.41
C PHE A 283 21.48 -6.70 11.35
N ILE A 284 20.17 -6.55 11.42
CA ILE A 284 19.37 -5.59 10.67
C ILE A 284 19.20 -4.36 11.56
N ASN A 285 19.76 -3.22 11.15
CA ASN A 285 19.51 -1.96 11.84
C ASN A 285 18.00 -1.64 11.79
N PRO A 286 17.29 -1.62 12.94
CA PRO A 286 15.85 -1.40 12.95
C PRO A 286 15.55 0.00 12.42
N TYR A 287 14.69 0.06 11.40
CA TYR A 287 14.19 1.33 10.88
C TYR A 287 13.50 2.12 11.99
N CYS A 288 14.08 3.24 12.41
CA CYS A 288 13.45 4.15 13.37
C CYS A 288 12.25 4.86 12.71
N ARG A 289 11.05 4.34 12.91
CA ARG A 289 9.81 5.01 12.50
C ARG A 289 9.65 6.33 13.26
N LEU A 290 9.31 7.40 12.54
CA LEU A 290 8.97 8.68 13.14
C LEU A 290 7.61 8.57 13.85
N SER A 291 7.61 8.33 15.16
CA SER A 291 6.40 8.11 15.97
C SER A 291 5.39 9.28 15.94
N TYR A 292 5.84 10.47 15.59
CA TYR A 292 5.03 11.70 15.52
C TYR A 292 4.76 12.17 14.09
N ALA A 293 5.14 11.40 13.07
CA ALA A 293 4.75 11.74 11.70
C ALA A 293 3.23 11.65 11.55
N PRO A 294 2.57 12.62 10.88
CA PRO A 294 1.15 12.54 10.61
C PRO A 294 0.85 11.25 9.84
N ARG A 295 -0.22 10.56 10.23
CA ARG A 295 -0.70 9.37 9.52
C ARG A 295 -1.21 9.78 8.15
N ALA A 296 -1.04 8.90 7.17
CA ALA A 296 -1.65 9.10 5.86
C ALA A 296 -3.17 9.17 5.99
N ASP A 297 -3.80 9.99 5.16
CA ASP A 297 -5.26 10.05 5.10
C ASP A 297 -5.81 8.67 4.70
N PRO A 298 -6.92 8.22 5.33
CA PRO A 298 -7.51 6.95 4.98
C PRO A 298 -8.00 6.99 3.53
N ILE A 299 -7.88 5.86 2.82
CA ILE A 299 -8.39 5.75 1.45
C ILE A 299 -9.89 6.03 1.45
N VAL A 300 -10.37 6.93 0.57
CA VAL A 300 -11.80 7.27 0.43
C VAL A 300 -12.39 7.70 1.79
N PRO A 301 -11.88 8.80 2.39
CA PRO A 301 -12.26 9.24 3.74
C PRO A 301 -13.76 9.53 3.90
N GLU A 302 -14.47 9.79 2.80
CA GLU A 302 -15.92 10.01 2.75
C GLU A 302 -16.75 8.80 3.18
N ILE A 303 -16.21 7.57 3.08
CA ILE A 303 -16.87 6.37 3.60
C ILE A 303 -16.45 6.14 5.05
N SER A 304 -17.19 6.74 5.99
CA SER A 304 -17.00 6.51 7.42
C SER A 304 -17.61 5.19 7.88
N ASN A 305 -18.88 4.94 7.52
CA ASN A 305 -19.59 3.70 7.84
C ASN A 305 -19.35 2.61 6.76
N TYR A 306 -18.20 1.95 6.82
CA TYR A 306 -17.86 0.87 5.90
C TYR A 306 -18.72 -0.39 6.09
N LYS A 307 -19.32 -0.60 7.26
CA LYS A 307 -20.26 -1.70 7.52
C LYS A 307 -21.59 -1.47 6.77
N GLY A 308 -22.14 -0.27 6.88
CA GLY A 308 -23.31 0.16 6.11
C GLY A 308 -23.05 0.14 4.60
N TYR A 309 -21.85 0.54 4.16
CA TYR A 309 -21.44 0.47 2.76
C TYR A 309 -21.45 -0.96 2.20
N LEU A 310 -21.04 -1.94 3.02
CA LEU A 310 -21.13 -3.37 2.70
C LEU A 310 -22.58 -3.84 2.62
N ALA A 311 -23.42 -3.48 3.59
CA ALA A 311 -24.83 -3.84 3.56
C ALA A 311 -25.54 -3.29 2.32
N GLN A 312 -25.28 -2.03 1.94
CA GLN A 312 -25.82 -1.44 0.71
C GLN A 312 -25.30 -2.15 -0.55
N ALA A 313 -24.03 -2.56 -0.59
CA ALA A 313 -23.51 -3.35 -1.70
C ALA A 313 -24.24 -4.69 -1.85
N VAL A 314 -24.42 -5.39 -0.72
CA VAL A 314 -24.97 -6.76 -0.69
C VAL A 314 -26.48 -6.79 -0.94
N LEU A 315 -27.24 -5.89 -0.31
CA LEU A 315 -28.71 -5.93 -0.32
C LEU A 315 -29.33 -5.09 -1.43
N GLN A 316 -28.60 -4.10 -1.97
CA GLN A 316 -29.17 -3.13 -2.93
C GLN A 316 -28.39 -3.10 -4.24
N ARG A 317 -27.10 -2.74 -4.21
CA ARG A 317 -26.34 -2.46 -5.45
C ARG A 317 -26.06 -3.71 -6.29
N GLY A 318 -25.60 -4.80 -5.68
CA GLY A 318 -25.38 -6.06 -6.41
C GLY A 318 -26.67 -6.65 -6.98
N PRO A 319 -27.75 -6.78 -6.19
CA PRO A 319 -29.07 -7.19 -6.68
C PRO A 319 -29.64 -6.32 -7.79
N ALA A 320 -29.35 -5.00 -7.79
CA ALA A 320 -29.75 -4.10 -8.88
C ALA A 320 -29.03 -4.42 -10.20
N VAL A 321 -27.81 -4.98 -10.14
CA VAL A 321 -27.06 -5.45 -11.32
C VAL A 321 -27.53 -6.84 -11.75
N ASN A 322 -27.76 -7.74 -10.80
CA ASN A 322 -28.25 -9.09 -11.06
C ASN A 322 -29.12 -9.57 -9.90
N SER A 323 -30.44 -9.57 -10.09
CA SER A 323 -31.40 -9.92 -9.04
C SER A 323 -31.29 -11.37 -8.56
N ALA A 324 -30.70 -12.28 -9.35
CA ALA A 324 -30.56 -13.69 -8.99
C ALA A 324 -29.63 -13.90 -7.77
N VAL A 325 -28.69 -12.98 -7.53
CA VAL A 325 -27.70 -13.10 -6.43
C VAL A 325 -28.34 -12.97 -5.04
N LEU A 326 -29.55 -12.41 -4.93
CA LEU A 326 -30.30 -12.37 -3.66
C LEU A 326 -30.55 -13.77 -3.10
N SER A 327 -30.74 -14.76 -3.97
CA SER A 327 -30.94 -16.16 -3.55
C SER A 327 -29.69 -16.78 -2.93
N CYS A 328 -28.51 -16.21 -3.20
CA CYS A 328 -27.24 -16.65 -2.63
C CYS A 328 -27.00 -16.11 -1.21
N ILE A 329 -27.84 -15.21 -0.69
CA ILE A 329 -27.64 -14.55 0.62
C ILE A 329 -28.50 -15.26 1.67
N PRO A 330 -27.89 -15.91 2.69
CA PRO A 330 -28.64 -16.55 3.77
C PRO A 330 -29.45 -15.55 4.59
N ALA A 331 -30.60 -15.98 5.12
CA ALA A 331 -31.50 -15.13 5.91
C ALA A 331 -30.81 -14.53 7.15
N GLU A 332 -29.95 -15.29 7.82
CA GLU A 332 -29.15 -14.82 8.97
C GLU A 332 -28.24 -13.64 8.59
N LEU A 333 -27.56 -13.74 7.44
CA LEU A 333 -26.71 -12.66 6.95
C LEU A 333 -27.56 -11.42 6.57
N GLN A 334 -28.74 -11.61 5.98
CA GLN A 334 -29.63 -10.49 5.66
C GLN A 334 -30.04 -9.71 6.91
N GLN A 335 -30.38 -10.40 8.01
CA GLN A 335 -30.73 -9.75 9.27
C GLN A 335 -29.54 -8.93 9.82
N HIS A 336 -28.34 -9.53 9.82
CA HIS A 336 -27.13 -8.86 10.29
C HIS A 336 -26.77 -7.63 9.46
N LEU A 337 -26.88 -7.72 8.13
CA LEU A 337 -26.61 -6.59 7.23
C LEU A 337 -27.64 -5.48 7.35
N ASN A 338 -28.91 -5.79 7.62
CA ASN A 338 -29.92 -4.76 7.88
C ASN A 338 -29.58 -3.93 9.14
N ALA A 339 -29.00 -4.55 10.17
CA ALA A 339 -28.54 -3.82 11.36
C ALA A 339 -27.42 -2.81 11.05
N TYR A 340 -26.54 -3.11 10.08
CA TYR A 340 -25.50 -2.16 9.63
C TYR A 340 -26.04 -0.92 8.92
N LEU A 341 -27.24 -0.99 8.32
CA LEU A 341 -27.87 0.16 7.66
C LEU A 341 -28.44 1.16 8.67
N THR A 342 -28.72 0.71 9.89
CA THR A 342 -29.32 1.51 10.97
C THR A 342 -28.30 2.02 11.99
N ALA A 343 -27.05 1.53 11.93
CA ALA A 343 -25.95 1.86 12.83
C ALA A 343 -25.04 2.93 12.23
#